data_AF-A0A445L1L9-F1
#
_entry.id   AF-A0A445L1L9-F1
#
_cell.length_a   1.000
_cell.length_b   1.000
_cell.length_c   1.000
_cell.angle_alpha   90.00
_cell.angle_beta   90.00
_cell.angle_gamma   90.00
#
_symmetry.space_group_name_H-M   'P 1'
#
loop_
_entity.id
_entity.type
_entity.pdbx_description
1 polymer ?
#
loop_
_entity_poly.entity_id
_entity_poly.type
_entity_poly.pdbx_seq_one_letter_code
_entity_poly.pdbx_strand_id
1 'polypeptide(L)'
;MRAQTLMTQWCTRAATCGQLRMSTNTNTPKHDGLDAIFKHKRLLRTQVRKTLKSIQPSLRSHQDNTVQDIVLGAPWFKSSRRLCAYISCAALREVDTLKILSQILQHNNATDGKKLYVPRVEDKNSHMRMLHISGIDDLIANSMDILEPAPVDVDGNAREDVMQANDPVDLFLLPGLAFDRSGRRLGRGRGYYDTFLKNYQDLAKTRNWKQPLLGMH
;
A
#
# COMPACT_ATOMS: atom_id res chain seq x y z
N MET A 1 5.40 -29.18 -13.13
CA MET A 1 5.31 -29.73 -11.76
C MET A 1 6.69 -29.79 -11.10
N ARG A 2 7.40 -28.64 -11.02
CA ARG A 2 8.70 -28.50 -10.33
C ARG A 2 8.91 -27.03 -9.97
N ALA A 3 8.42 -26.60 -8.82
CA ALA A 3 8.75 -25.31 -8.18
C ALA A 3 8.26 -25.26 -6.73
N GLN A 4 8.55 -26.29 -5.92
CA GLN A 4 8.07 -26.39 -4.54
C GLN A 4 9.15 -26.65 -3.48
N THR A 5 10.44 -26.50 -3.80
CA THR A 5 11.50 -27.02 -2.90
C THR A 5 12.61 -26.02 -2.57
N LEU A 6 12.29 -24.76 -2.23
CA LEU A 6 13.31 -23.82 -1.72
C LEU A 6 12.82 -22.86 -0.60
N MET A 7 11.79 -23.21 0.18
CA MET A 7 11.26 -22.31 1.22
C MET A 7 11.05 -22.93 2.61
N THR A 8 11.72 -24.05 2.91
CA THR A 8 11.41 -24.88 4.10
C THR A 8 12.59 -25.09 5.06
N GLN A 9 13.39 -24.06 5.36
CA GLN A 9 14.47 -24.18 6.36
C GLN A 9 14.64 -22.95 7.25
N TRP A 10 13.57 -22.45 7.88
CA TRP A 10 13.68 -21.44 8.95
C TRP A 10 12.66 -21.63 10.10
N CYS A 11 12.28 -22.87 10.40
CA CYS A 11 11.44 -23.19 11.55
C CYS A 11 11.99 -24.44 12.24
N THR A 12 12.46 -24.29 13.49
CA THR A 12 12.18 -25.15 14.67
C THR A 12 13.20 -24.82 15.78
N ARG A 13 12.72 -24.77 17.04
CA ARG A 13 13.37 -24.50 18.35
C ARG A 13 12.97 -23.10 18.87
N ALA A 14 12.30 -22.94 20.01
CA ALA A 14 12.09 -23.81 21.16
C ALA A 14 10.72 -23.52 21.81
N ALA A 15 10.03 -24.58 22.22
CA ALA A 15 8.89 -24.55 23.10
C ALA A 15 9.29 -25.25 24.40
N THR A 16 9.26 -24.53 25.52
CA THR A 16 8.97 -25.00 26.89
C THR A 16 9.06 -23.80 27.82
N CYS A 17 7.92 -23.34 28.35
CA CYS A 17 7.86 -22.42 29.48
C CYS A 17 6.91 -23.01 30.51
N GLY A 18 7.41 -23.15 31.75
CA GLY A 18 6.71 -23.74 32.88
C GLY A 18 5.61 -22.85 33.45
N GLN A 19 4.69 -23.50 34.16
CA GLN A 19 3.55 -22.91 34.87
C GLN A 19 4.00 -21.92 35.95
N LEU A 20 3.38 -20.74 35.99
CA LEU A 20 3.26 -19.95 37.22
C LEU A 20 1.82 -19.48 37.41
N ARG A 21 1.35 -19.64 38.65
CA ARG A 21 -0.01 -19.45 39.17
C ARG A 21 -0.49 -18.01 39.02
N MET A 22 -1.80 -17.87 38.78
CA MET A 22 -2.53 -16.60 38.78
C MET A 22 -2.77 -16.11 40.21
N SER A 23 -2.53 -14.82 40.43
CA SER A 23 -3.21 -14.03 41.46
C SER A 23 -3.98 -12.92 40.76
N THR A 24 -5.28 -12.91 40.99
CA THR A 24 -6.26 -11.98 40.42
C THR A 24 -6.07 -10.58 40.99
N ASN A 25 -5.82 -9.60 40.13
CA ASN A 25 -6.06 -8.19 40.44
C ASN A 25 -6.83 -7.55 39.27
N THR A 26 -7.95 -6.94 39.60
CA THR A 26 -8.96 -6.43 38.67
C THR A 26 -8.52 -5.09 38.06
N ASN A 27 -8.77 -4.96 36.74
CA ASN A 27 -8.53 -3.81 35.84
C ASN A 27 -7.12 -3.65 35.22
N THR A 28 -6.82 -4.43 34.16
CA THR A 28 -6.25 -3.97 32.85
C THR A 28 -5.85 -5.14 31.91
N PRO A 29 -6.76 -5.77 31.13
CA PRO A 29 -6.37 -6.80 30.16
C PRO A 29 -6.18 -6.29 28.71
N LYS A 30 -6.90 -5.23 28.32
CA LYS A 30 -6.94 -4.76 26.91
C LYS A 30 -5.75 -3.88 26.53
N HIS A 31 -5.21 -3.11 27.47
CA HIS A 31 -4.10 -2.18 27.21
C HIS A 31 -2.78 -2.94 26.95
N ASP A 32 -2.47 -3.91 27.81
CA ASP A 32 -1.27 -4.74 27.72
C ASP A 32 -1.20 -5.55 26.40
N GLY A 33 -2.36 -6.03 25.93
CA GLY A 33 -2.46 -6.75 24.65
C GLY A 33 -2.19 -5.86 23.43
N LEU A 34 -2.67 -4.62 23.45
CA LEU A 34 -2.43 -3.66 22.36
C LEU A 34 -0.97 -3.22 22.33
N ASP A 35 -0.39 -2.92 23.49
CA ASP A 35 1.03 -2.57 23.61
C ASP A 35 1.95 -3.69 23.13
N ALA A 36 1.62 -4.94 23.49
CA ALA A 36 2.31 -6.11 22.97
C ALA A 36 2.24 -6.17 21.44
N ILE A 37 1.07 -5.93 20.83
CA ILE A 37 0.91 -5.91 19.37
C ILE A 37 1.74 -4.78 18.74
N PHE A 38 1.73 -3.57 19.30
CA PHE A 38 2.54 -2.45 18.80
C PHE A 38 4.03 -2.76 18.85
N LYS A 39 4.51 -3.36 19.95
CA LYS A 39 5.90 -3.80 20.11
C LYS A 39 6.28 -4.85 19.06
N HIS A 40 5.46 -5.87 18.86
CA HIS A 40 5.70 -6.89 17.83
C HIS A 40 5.74 -6.29 16.42
N LYS A 41 4.78 -5.42 16.08
CA LYS A 41 4.79 -4.72 14.78
C LYS A 41 6.05 -3.87 14.62
N ARG A 42 6.54 -3.18 15.66
CA ARG A 42 7.77 -2.39 15.61
C ARG A 42 9.02 -3.25 15.36
N LEU A 43 9.11 -4.40 16.04
CA LEU A 43 10.20 -5.36 15.84
C LEU A 43 10.18 -5.91 14.40
N LEU A 44 9.01 -6.34 13.93
CA LEU A 44 8.86 -6.86 12.57
C LEU A 44 9.22 -5.82 11.50
N ARG A 45 8.78 -4.57 11.66
CA ARG A 45 9.19 -3.47 10.75
C ARG A 45 10.71 -3.30 10.69
N THR A 46 11.38 -3.43 11.83
CA THR A 46 12.85 -3.30 11.92
C THR A 46 13.54 -4.43 11.17
N GLN A 47 13.11 -5.68 11.40
CA GLN A 47 13.63 -6.87 10.73
C GLN A 47 13.42 -6.82 9.21
N VAL A 48 12.21 -6.47 8.76
CA VAL A 48 11.88 -6.39 7.33
C VAL A 48 12.69 -5.29 6.66
N ARG A 49 12.82 -4.11 7.26
CA ARG A 49 13.67 -3.03 6.72
C ARG A 49 15.13 -3.46 6.58
N LYS A 50 15.68 -4.19 7.57
CA LYS A 50 17.04 -4.73 7.49
C LYS A 50 17.18 -5.70 6.32
N THR A 51 16.21 -6.60 6.16
CA THR A 51 16.19 -7.58 5.07
C THR A 51 16.08 -6.90 3.70
N LEU A 52 15.16 -5.95 3.54
CA LEU A 52 15.02 -5.18 2.30
C LEU A 52 16.28 -4.39 1.97
N LYS A 53 17.03 -3.91 2.98
CA LYS A 53 18.32 -3.23 2.80
C LYS A 53 19.42 -4.14 2.27
N SER A 54 19.41 -5.43 2.62
CA SER A 54 20.43 -6.39 2.19
C SER A 54 20.16 -7.02 0.83
N ILE A 55 19.01 -6.76 0.20
CA ILE A 55 18.73 -7.25 -1.16
C ILE A 55 19.63 -6.51 -2.16
N GLN A 56 20.29 -7.28 -3.03
CA GLN A 56 21.10 -6.75 -4.11
C GLN A 56 20.25 -5.90 -5.09
N PRO A 57 20.74 -4.74 -5.56
CA PRO A 57 19.97 -3.87 -6.45
C PRO A 57 19.47 -4.55 -7.72
N SER A 58 20.29 -5.39 -8.35
CA SER A 58 19.92 -6.13 -9.57
C SER A 58 18.80 -7.14 -9.34
N LEU A 59 18.89 -7.92 -8.26
CA LEU A 59 17.84 -8.86 -7.86
C LEU A 59 16.54 -8.12 -7.55
N ARG A 60 16.64 -6.98 -6.86
CA ARG A 60 15.48 -6.16 -6.53
C ARG A 60 14.77 -5.65 -7.79
N SER A 61 15.52 -5.05 -8.71
CA SER A 61 14.99 -4.57 -9.99
C SER A 61 14.33 -5.70 -10.79
N HIS A 62 14.94 -6.89 -10.83
CA HIS A 62 14.35 -8.06 -11.50
C HIS A 62 13.02 -8.49 -10.85
N GLN A 63 12.96 -8.54 -9.52
CA GLN A 63 11.74 -8.87 -8.80
C GLN A 63 10.65 -7.81 -9.00
N ASP A 64 11.01 -6.52 -8.95
CA ASP A 64 10.07 -5.41 -9.17
C ASP A 64 9.49 -5.47 -10.60
N ASN A 65 10.31 -5.74 -11.62
CA ASN A 65 9.84 -5.93 -12.99
C ASN A 65 8.89 -7.12 -13.11
N THR A 66 9.23 -8.24 -12.48
CA THR A 66 8.37 -9.44 -12.48
C THR A 66 7.00 -9.16 -11.87
N VAL A 67 6.96 -8.46 -10.73
CA VAL A 67 5.69 -8.08 -10.07
C VAL A 67 4.87 -7.16 -10.99
N GLN A 68 5.50 -6.16 -11.59
CA GLN A 68 4.81 -5.24 -12.51
C GLN A 68 4.24 -5.98 -13.73
N ASP A 69 4.99 -6.94 -14.31
CA ASP A 69 4.51 -7.75 -15.44
C ASP A 69 3.29 -8.61 -15.08
N ILE A 70 3.28 -9.19 -13.87
CA ILE A 70 2.13 -9.94 -13.36
C ILE A 70 0.90 -9.03 -13.27
N VAL A 71 1.05 -7.84 -12.68
CA VAL A 71 -0.05 -6.87 -12.55
C VAL A 71 -0.58 -6.45 -13.92
N LEU A 72 0.31 -6.05 -14.84
CA LEU A 72 -0.05 -5.61 -16.19
C LEU A 72 -0.74 -6.73 -17.01
N GLY A 73 -0.33 -7.98 -16.80
CA GLY A 73 -0.91 -9.15 -17.45
C GLY A 73 -2.29 -9.53 -16.92
N ALA A 74 -2.62 -9.15 -15.68
CA ALA A 74 -3.78 -9.64 -14.97
C ALA A 74 -5.12 -9.15 -15.56
N PRO A 75 -6.14 -10.03 -15.68
CA PRO A 75 -7.46 -9.64 -16.17
C PRO A 75 -8.10 -8.53 -15.32
N TRP A 76 -7.95 -8.60 -14.00
CA TRP A 76 -8.51 -7.61 -13.08
C TRP A 76 -7.93 -6.21 -13.33
N PHE A 77 -6.62 -6.10 -13.58
CA PHE A 77 -5.97 -4.82 -13.90
C PHE A 77 -6.46 -4.28 -15.25
N LYS A 78 -6.53 -5.16 -16.25
CA LYS A 78 -6.99 -4.80 -17.60
C LYS A 78 -8.43 -4.29 -17.58
N SER A 79 -9.31 -4.88 -16.76
CA SER A 79 -10.70 -4.45 -16.61
C SER A 79 -10.91 -3.17 -15.78
N SER A 80 -9.98 -2.81 -14.88
CA SER A 80 -10.13 -1.61 -14.03
C SER A 80 -10.08 -0.32 -14.83
N ARG A 81 -10.96 0.64 -14.57
CA ARG A 81 -10.94 1.98 -15.16
C ARG A 81 -10.44 3.03 -14.18
N ARG A 82 -10.67 2.86 -12.88
CA ARG A 82 -10.30 3.85 -11.86
C ARG A 82 -9.39 3.20 -10.83
N LEU A 83 -8.15 3.68 -10.74
CA LEU A 83 -7.09 3.03 -9.97
C LEU A 83 -6.42 4.01 -9.01
N CYS A 84 -6.22 3.57 -7.78
CA CYS A 84 -5.35 4.23 -6.82
C CYS A 84 -4.03 3.48 -6.75
N ALA A 85 -2.91 4.19 -6.90
CA ALA A 85 -1.58 3.58 -6.77
C ALA A 85 -0.62 4.52 -6.06
N TYR A 86 0.36 3.96 -5.35
CA TYR A 86 1.44 4.74 -4.76
C TYR A 86 2.53 5.03 -5.79
N ILE A 87 3.22 6.16 -5.60
CA ILE A 87 4.48 6.43 -6.28
C ILE A 87 5.60 5.75 -5.49
N SER A 88 6.30 4.81 -6.14
CA SER A 88 7.44 4.13 -5.54
C SER A 88 8.55 5.14 -5.22
N CYS A 89 9.22 4.95 -4.08
CA CYS A 89 10.38 5.75 -3.69
C CYS A 89 11.52 4.81 -3.30
N ALA A 90 12.69 4.99 -3.93
CA ALA A 90 13.86 4.14 -3.70
C ALA A 90 14.29 4.11 -2.22
N ALA A 91 14.20 5.24 -1.52
CA ALA A 91 14.51 5.34 -0.09
C ALA A 91 13.57 4.49 0.78
N LEU A 92 12.33 4.31 0.33
CA LEU A 92 11.33 3.50 1.02
C LEU A 92 11.53 2.00 0.76
N ARG A 93 12.20 1.61 -0.34
CA ARG A 93 12.39 0.20 -0.75
C ARG A 93 11.06 -0.56 -0.87
N GLU A 94 10.02 0.12 -1.34
CA GLU A 94 8.75 -0.48 -1.80
C GLU A 94 8.89 -0.96 -3.25
N VAL A 95 8.00 -1.86 -3.69
CA VAL A 95 8.06 -2.40 -5.05
C VAL A 95 7.97 -1.24 -6.04
N ASP A 96 8.75 -1.28 -7.10
CA ASP A 96 8.64 -0.26 -8.12
C ASP A 96 7.28 -0.34 -8.83
N THR A 97 6.63 0.81 -9.04
CA THR A 97 5.33 0.91 -9.72
C THR A 97 5.42 1.70 -11.02
N LEU A 98 6.58 2.27 -11.38
CA LEU A 98 6.71 3.18 -12.51
C LEU A 98 6.20 2.60 -13.83
N LYS A 99 6.48 1.33 -14.14
CA LYS A 99 6.00 0.68 -15.37
C LYS A 99 4.47 0.61 -15.42
N ILE A 100 3.83 0.32 -14.29
CA ILE A 100 2.36 0.29 -14.18
C ILE A 100 1.79 1.69 -14.39
N LEU A 101 2.36 2.70 -13.71
CA LEU A 101 1.89 4.08 -13.80
C LEU A 101 2.04 4.63 -15.22
N SER A 102 3.19 4.39 -15.87
CA SER A 102 3.43 4.76 -17.27
C SER A 102 2.41 4.12 -18.21
N GLN A 103 2.07 2.84 -18.04
CA GLN A 103 1.06 2.17 -18.87
C GLN A 103 -0.33 2.80 -18.72
N ILE A 104 -0.69 3.24 -17.52
CA ILE A 104 -1.98 3.90 -17.27
C ILE A 104 -1.99 5.29 -17.92
N LEU A 105 -0.94 6.08 -17.68
CA LEU A 105 -0.83 7.46 -18.15
C LEU A 105 -0.68 7.57 -19.67
N GLN A 106 -0.04 6.61 -20.35
CA GLN A 106 0.08 6.61 -21.81
C GLN A 106 -1.26 6.58 -22.55
N HIS A 107 -2.31 6.05 -21.92
CA HIS A 107 -3.63 5.88 -22.54
C HIS A 107 -4.71 6.79 -21.94
N ASN A 108 -4.35 7.73 -21.05
CA ASN A 108 -5.34 8.50 -20.30
C ASN A 108 -6.10 9.54 -21.14
N ASN A 109 -5.53 10.02 -22.25
CA ASN A 109 -6.16 10.95 -23.18
C ASN A 109 -7.17 10.26 -24.12
N ALA A 110 -7.30 8.93 -24.06
CA ALA A 110 -8.35 8.22 -24.79
C ALA A 110 -9.69 8.37 -24.07
N THR A 111 -10.80 8.40 -24.83
CA THR A 111 -12.17 8.42 -24.27
C THR A 111 -12.46 7.25 -23.32
N ASP A 112 -11.73 6.13 -23.44
CA ASP A 112 -11.79 4.96 -22.57
C ASP A 112 -10.55 4.80 -21.66
N GLY A 113 -9.79 5.89 -21.44
CA GLY A 113 -8.59 5.91 -20.63
C GLY A 113 -8.83 5.49 -19.18
N LYS A 114 -7.81 4.90 -18.55
CA LYS A 114 -7.84 4.61 -17.11
C LYS A 114 -7.52 5.89 -16.33
N LYS A 115 -8.29 6.19 -15.28
CA LYS A 115 -7.99 7.25 -14.32
C LYS A 115 -7.02 6.75 -13.25
N LEU A 116 -5.97 7.52 -13.01
CA LEU A 116 -4.96 7.25 -11.99
C LEU A 116 -5.03 8.28 -10.86
N TYR A 117 -5.16 7.80 -9.64
CA TYR A 117 -5.09 8.62 -8.44
C TYR A 117 -3.87 8.20 -7.60
N VAL A 118 -3.15 9.19 -7.09
CA VAL A 118 -1.92 9.00 -6.32
C VAL A 118 -1.99 9.73 -4.98
N PRO A 119 -1.29 9.24 -3.94
CA PRO A 119 -1.43 9.78 -2.60
C PRO A 119 -0.77 11.14 -2.45
N ARG A 120 -1.46 12.07 -1.79
CA ARG A 120 -0.91 13.32 -1.24
C ARG A 120 -1.08 13.32 0.26
N VAL A 121 0.01 13.49 1.00
CA VAL A 121 -0.03 13.57 2.47
C VAL A 121 -0.33 15.01 2.88
N GLU A 122 -1.43 15.22 3.60
CA GLU A 122 -1.82 16.57 4.04
C GLU A 122 -1.17 16.93 5.37
N ASP A 123 -1.06 15.97 6.30
CA ASP A 123 -0.48 16.24 7.62
C ASP A 123 0.08 15.01 8.34
N LYS A 124 0.52 15.22 9.58
CA LYS A 124 1.07 14.18 10.48
C LYS A 124 -0.01 13.37 11.21
N ASN A 125 -1.28 13.77 11.13
CA ASN A 125 -2.44 13.11 11.76
C ASN A 125 -3.03 12.01 10.87
N SER A 126 -2.28 11.56 9.87
CA SER A 126 -2.71 10.52 8.93
C SER A 126 -3.76 10.95 7.93
N HIS A 127 -3.92 12.27 7.70
CA HIS A 127 -4.74 12.76 6.61
C HIS A 127 -3.97 12.64 5.28
N MET A 128 -4.60 11.97 4.32
CA MET A 128 -4.08 11.73 2.99
C MET A 128 -5.25 11.82 2.00
N ARG A 129 -5.01 12.48 0.88
CA ARG A 129 -5.92 12.48 -0.27
C ARG A 129 -5.37 11.59 -1.37
N MET A 130 -6.26 11.13 -2.25
CA MET A 130 -5.89 10.44 -3.49
C MET A 130 -6.33 11.33 -4.65
N LEU A 131 -5.37 12.00 -5.29
CA LEU A 131 -5.65 13.01 -6.30
C LEU A 131 -5.35 12.49 -7.70
N HIS A 132 -6.20 12.85 -8.65
CA HIS A 132 -6.05 12.48 -10.05
C HIS A 132 -4.81 13.14 -10.68
N ILE A 133 -4.08 12.35 -11.47
CA ILE A 133 -2.99 12.85 -12.31
C ILE A 133 -3.20 12.48 -13.77
N SER A 134 -2.86 13.42 -14.64
CA SER A 134 -2.89 13.30 -16.09
C SER A 134 -1.49 13.08 -16.67
N GLY A 135 -0.44 13.21 -15.88
CA GLY A 135 0.93 12.98 -16.33
C GLY A 135 1.92 12.88 -15.17
N ILE A 136 3.16 12.52 -15.50
CA ILE A 136 4.27 12.55 -14.53
C ILE A 136 4.58 13.98 -14.09
N ASP A 137 4.38 14.96 -14.98
CA ASP A 137 4.65 16.37 -14.71
C ASP A 137 3.71 16.99 -13.66
N ASP A 138 2.65 16.27 -13.27
CA ASP A 138 1.78 16.64 -12.16
C ASP A 138 2.39 16.37 -10.77
N LEU A 139 3.50 15.62 -10.73
CA LEU A 139 4.15 15.22 -9.49
C LEU A 139 5.24 16.22 -9.08
N ILE A 140 5.22 16.57 -7.79
CA ILE A 140 6.22 17.40 -7.14
C ILE A 140 6.86 16.64 -5.99
N ALA A 141 8.15 16.86 -5.75
CA ALA A 141 8.83 16.29 -4.59
C ALA A 141 8.39 17.03 -3.31
N ASN A 142 8.02 16.27 -2.27
CA ASN A 142 7.83 16.82 -0.94
C ASN A 142 9.16 16.92 -0.17
N SER A 143 9.11 17.36 1.09
CA SER A 143 10.30 17.53 1.95
C SER A 143 11.09 16.24 2.26
N MET A 144 10.59 15.08 1.85
CA MET A 144 11.26 13.79 1.97
C MET A 144 11.65 13.19 0.61
N ASP A 145 11.67 14.00 -0.46
CA ASP A 145 11.94 13.59 -1.85
C ASP A 145 10.99 12.50 -2.37
N ILE A 146 9.80 12.43 -1.78
CA ILE A 146 8.73 11.56 -2.27
C ILE A 146 7.87 12.38 -3.21
N LEU A 147 7.68 11.87 -4.42
CA LEU A 147 6.81 12.47 -5.42
C LEU A 147 5.35 12.32 -5.01
N GLU A 148 4.63 13.44 -4.98
CA GLU A 148 3.20 13.53 -4.69
C GLU A 148 2.56 14.52 -5.68
N PRO A 149 1.26 14.39 -5.98
CA PRO A 149 0.62 15.31 -6.91
C PRO A 149 0.58 16.73 -6.31
N ALA A 150 0.80 17.74 -7.15
CA ALA A 150 0.57 19.12 -6.76
C ALA A 150 -0.89 19.32 -6.30
N PRO A 151 -1.18 20.24 -5.35
CA PRO A 151 -2.56 20.47 -4.88
C PRO A 151 -3.54 20.89 -5.98
N VAL A 152 -3.02 21.58 -7.00
CA VAL A 152 -3.77 22.10 -8.14
C VAL A 152 -3.18 21.58 -9.45
N ASP A 153 -3.96 21.65 -10.53
CA ASP A 153 -3.48 21.38 -11.88
C ASP A 153 -2.77 22.59 -12.50
N VAL A 154 -2.35 22.44 -13.76
CA VAL A 154 -1.61 23.46 -14.52
C VAL A 154 -2.43 24.75 -14.75
N ASP A 155 -3.76 24.66 -14.70
CA ASP A 155 -4.68 25.78 -14.87
C ASP A 155 -5.08 26.40 -13.52
N GLY A 156 -4.56 25.88 -12.41
CA GLY A 156 -4.84 26.36 -11.05
C GLY A 156 -6.11 25.79 -10.43
N ASN A 157 -6.75 24.80 -11.05
CA ASN A 157 -7.95 24.18 -10.51
C ASN A 157 -7.61 23.10 -9.48
N ALA A 158 -8.52 22.87 -8.54
CA ALA A 158 -8.40 21.76 -7.59
C ALA A 158 -8.46 20.42 -8.34
N ARG A 159 -7.52 19.51 -8.03
CA ARG A 159 -7.52 18.17 -8.60
C ARG A 159 -8.68 17.34 -8.08
N GLU A 160 -9.20 16.46 -8.94
CA GLU A 160 -10.22 15.48 -8.56
C GLU A 160 -9.70 14.57 -7.43
N ASP A 161 -10.39 14.60 -6.28
CA ASP A 161 -10.17 13.67 -5.17
C ASP A 161 -11.08 12.45 -5.31
N VAL A 162 -10.52 11.25 -5.12
CA VAL A 162 -11.28 9.99 -5.05
C VAL A 162 -12.49 10.08 -4.11
N MET A 163 -12.36 10.77 -2.98
CA MET A 163 -13.42 10.90 -1.99
C MET A 163 -14.60 11.76 -2.46
N GLN A 164 -14.44 12.49 -3.56
CA GLN A 164 -15.45 13.39 -4.14
C GLN A 164 -15.96 12.90 -5.51
N ALA A 165 -15.42 11.80 -6.02
CA ALA A 165 -15.75 11.31 -7.34
C ALA A 165 -17.15 10.66 -7.43
N ASN A 166 -17.66 10.53 -8.66
CA ASN A 166 -19.04 10.05 -8.89
C ASN A 166 -19.16 8.51 -8.98
N ASP A 167 -18.11 7.83 -9.40
CA ASP A 167 -18.05 6.36 -9.48
C ASP A 167 -17.01 5.78 -8.50
N PRO A 168 -17.04 4.46 -8.24
CA PRO A 168 -16.03 3.83 -7.40
C PRO A 168 -14.67 3.67 -8.10
N VAL A 169 -13.64 3.57 -7.27
CA VAL A 169 -12.35 2.99 -7.61
C VAL A 169 -12.50 1.48 -7.77
N ASP A 170 -11.87 0.92 -8.80
CA ASP A 170 -11.87 -0.51 -9.08
C ASP A 170 -10.73 -1.24 -8.37
N LEU A 171 -9.57 -0.57 -8.22
CA LEU A 171 -8.34 -1.18 -7.76
C LEU A 171 -7.49 -0.22 -6.91
N PHE A 172 -7.04 -0.71 -5.75
CA PHE A 172 -5.99 -0.09 -4.95
C PHE A 172 -4.70 -0.91 -5.00
N LEU A 173 -3.62 -0.33 -5.52
CA LEU A 173 -2.26 -0.83 -5.34
C LEU A 173 -1.68 -0.22 -4.07
N LEU A 174 -1.58 -1.04 -3.01
CA LEU A 174 -1.21 -0.58 -1.67
C LEU A 174 0.27 -0.79 -1.38
N PRO A 175 0.99 0.21 -0.86
CA PRO A 175 2.35 0.02 -0.38
C PRO A 175 2.38 -0.65 1.00
N GLY A 176 3.47 -1.34 1.29
CA GLY A 176 3.68 -2.00 2.57
C GLY A 176 5.10 -2.50 2.73
N LEU A 177 5.53 -2.69 3.98
CA LEU A 177 6.80 -3.36 4.27
C LEU A 177 6.67 -4.86 4.12
N ALA A 178 5.55 -5.43 4.55
CA ALA A 178 5.27 -6.84 4.46
C ALA A 178 3.77 -7.09 4.32
N PHE A 179 3.45 -8.22 3.70
CA PHE A 179 2.11 -8.76 3.55
C PHE A 179 2.17 -10.24 3.93
N ASP A 180 1.09 -10.76 4.48
CA ASP A 180 0.93 -12.20 4.65
C ASP A 180 -0.04 -12.80 3.62
N ARG A 181 -0.12 -14.13 3.59
CA ARG A 181 -0.99 -14.87 2.67
C ARG A 181 -2.49 -14.61 2.88
N SER A 182 -2.87 -14.03 4.01
CA SER A 182 -4.24 -13.63 4.32
C SER A 182 -4.54 -12.18 3.92
N GLY A 183 -3.59 -11.49 3.26
CA GLY A 183 -3.74 -10.09 2.85
C GLY A 183 -3.60 -9.09 3.99
N ARG A 184 -3.11 -9.50 5.17
CA ARG A 184 -2.82 -8.54 6.25
C ARG A 184 -1.54 -7.77 5.91
N ARG A 185 -1.60 -6.45 6.07
CA ARG A 185 -0.53 -5.53 5.68
C ARG A 185 0.21 -4.94 6.88
N LEU A 186 1.53 -4.92 6.81
CA LEU A 186 2.39 -4.17 7.71
C LEU A 186 2.85 -2.88 7.03
N GLY A 187 2.17 -1.76 7.30
CA GLY A 187 2.60 -0.44 6.87
C GLY A 187 3.76 0.14 7.69
N ARG A 188 4.15 1.39 7.39
CA ARG A 188 5.28 2.08 8.04
C ARG A 188 5.03 2.56 9.47
N GLY A 189 3.77 2.56 9.91
CA GLY A 189 3.37 2.84 11.29
C GLY A 189 2.58 4.12 11.52
N ARG A 190 2.43 4.98 10.49
CA ARG A 190 1.61 6.20 10.60
C ARG A 190 0.12 5.93 10.43
N GLY A 191 -0.27 5.00 9.56
CA GLY A 191 -1.67 4.62 9.39
C GLY A 191 -2.43 5.33 8.27
N TYR A 192 -1.76 6.17 7.45
CA TYR A 192 -2.37 6.87 6.31
C TYR A 192 -3.32 6.01 5.46
N TYR A 193 -2.84 4.87 4.97
CA TYR A 193 -3.66 3.95 4.17
C TYR A 193 -4.77 3.27 4.97
N ASP A 194 -4.56 2.98 6.25
CA ASP A 194 -5.58 2.33 7.08
C ASP A 194 -6.74 3.32 7.36
N THR A 195 -6.41 4.58 7.65
CA THR A 195 -7.38 5.67 7.81
C THR A 195 -8.12 5.96 6.50
N PHE A 196 -7.38 6.10 5.39
CA PHE A 196 -7.98 6.37 4.09
C PHE A 196 -8.94 5.26 3.64
N LEU A 197 -8.50 3.99 3.72
CA LEU A 197 -9.32 2.85 3.30
C LEU A 197 -10.58 2.72 4.15
N LYS A 198 -10.50 2.99 5.46
CA LYS A 198 -11.69 3.02 6.32
C LYS A 198 -12.70 4.07 5.85
N ASN A 199 -12.24 5.31 5.64
CA ASN A 199 -13.10 6.40 5.18
C ASN A 199 -13.70 6.10 3.79
N TYR A 200 -12.91 5.54 2.88
CA TYR A 200 -13.38 5.15 1.55
C TYR A 200 -14.41 4.01 1.61
N GLN A 201 -14.23 3.03 2.49
CA GLN A 201 -15.21 1.96 2.71
C GLN A 201 -16.56 2.50 3.20
N ASP A 202 -16.54 3.47 4.11
CA ASP A 202 -17.76 4.11 4.62
C ASP A 202 -18.45 4.95 3.54
N LEU A 203 -17.68 5.66 2.70
CA LEU A 203 -18.19 6.33 1.51
C LEU A 203 -18.85 5.33 0.53
N ALA A 204 -18.15 4.25 0.20
CA ALA A 204 -18.65 3.22 -0.71
C ALA A 204 -19.95 2.59 -0.21
N LYS A 205 -20.09 2.35 1.10
CA LYS A 205 -21.36 1.89 1.70
C LYS A 205 -22.47 2.93 1.53
N THR A 206 -22.17 4.20 1.83
CA THR A 206 -23.14 5.30 1.74
C THR A 206 -23.62 5.53 0.31
N ARG A 207 -22.73 5.35 -0.67
CA ARG A 207 -23.01 5.49 -2.11
C ARG A 207 -23.50 4.20 -2.77
N ASN A 208 -23.63 3.10 -2.03
CA ASN A 208 -23.96 1.76 -2.53
C ASN A 208 -23.03 1.29 -3.68
N TRP A 209 -21.73 1.55 -3.54
CA TRP A 209 -20.72 1.15 -4.50
C TRP A 209 -20.15 -0.24 -4.23
N LYS A 210 -19.72 -0.90 -5.30
CA LYS A 210 -18.90 -2.11 -5.19
C LYS A 210 -17.58 -1.81 -4.49
N GLN A 211 -17.15 -2.72 -3.63
CA GLN A 211 -15.85 -2.63 -2.98
C GLN A 211 -14.71 -2.83 -4.00
N PRO A 212 -13.63 -2.05 -3.90
CA PRO A 212 -12.51 -2.15 -4.80
C PRO A 212 -11.72 -3.44 -4.56
N LEU A 213 -11.02 -3.91 -5.58
CA LEU A 213 -9.97 -4.91 -5.40
C LEU A 213 -8.78 -4.27 -4.67
N LEU A 214 -8.26 -4.94 -3.66
CA LEU A 214 -6.99 -4.57 -3.05
C LEU A 214 -5.90 -5.45 -3.68
N GLY A 215 -4.94 -4.84 -4.37
CA GLY A 215 -3.84 -5.51 -5.08
C GLY A 215 -2.79 -6.11 -4.14
N MET A 216 -3.24 -6.96 -3.22
CA MET A 216 -2.42 -7.68 -2.24
C MET A 216 -2.40 -9.20 -2.51
N HIS A 217 -2.93 -9.64 -3.66
CA HIS A 217 -3.15 -11.04 -4.03
C HIS A 217 -2.25 -11.48 -5.20
#